data_AF-A0A075IH27-F1
#
_entry.id   AF-A0A075IH27-F1
#
_cell.length_a   1.000
_cell.length_b   1.000
_cell.length_c   1.000
_cell.angle_alpha   90.00
_cell.angle_beta   90.00
_cell.angle_gamma   90.00
#
_symmetry.space_group_name_H-M   'P 1'
#
loop_
_entity.id
_entity.type
_entity.pdbx_description
1 polymer ?
#
loop_
_entity_poly.entity_id
_entity_poly.type
_entity_poly.pdbx_seq_one_letter_code
_entity_poly.pdbx_strand_id
1 'polypeptide(L)'
;MISIHDLYNVLSAVIPLYVAMMVAYGSVKWWKIFTPDQCSGINRFVALFAVPLLSFHFIASNNPFTMNFQFLAADSLAKLMVIVVLV
;
A
#
# COMPACT_ATOMS: atom_id res chain seq x y z
N MET A 1 17.26 12.71 -12.08
CA MET A 1 16.12 13.66 -12.06
C MET A 1 14.90 12.89 -12.52
N ILE A 2 13.77 13.00 -11.81
CA ILE A 2 12.51 12.31 -12.17
C ILE A 2 12.02 12.84 -13.51
N SER A 3 11.84 11.96 -14.48
CA SER A 3 11.31 12.27 -15.82
C SER A 3 9.78 12.27 -15.82
N ILE A 4 9.18 12.92 -16.82
CA ILE A 4 7.72 12.83 -17.08
C ILE A 4 7.31 11.36 -17.31
N HIS A 5 8.19 10.54 -17.87
CA HIS A 5 7.94 9.11 -18.03
C HIS A 5 7.86 8.37 -16.69
N ASP A 6 8.70 8.73 -15.72
CA ASP A 6 8.65 8.15 -14.36
C ASP A 6 7.34 8.53 -13.67
N LEU A 7 6.89 9.78 -13.86
CA LEU A 7 5.59 10.23 -13.36
C LEU A 7 4.42 9.45 -13.98
N TYR A 8 4.45 9.21 -15.30
CA TYR A 8 3.45 8.39 -15.97
C TYR A 8 3.42 6.96 -15.42
N ASN A 9 4.58 6.35 -15.22
CA ASN A 9 4.68 4.99 -14.67
C ASN A 9 4.06 4.92 -13.27
N VAL A 10 4.38 5.89 -12.40
CA VAL A 10 3.77 5.98 -11.06
C VAL A 10 2.26 6.18 -11.15
N LEU A 11 1.77 7.13 -11.95
CA LEU A 11 0.34 7.39 -12.08
C LEU A 11 -0.39 6.16 -12.61
N SER A 12 0.13 5.51 -13.65
CA SER A 12 -0.48 4.32 -14.25
C SER A 12 -0.62 3.17 -13.26
N ALA A 13 0.33 3.01 -12.33
CA ALA A 13 0.28 2.00 -11.28
C ALA A 13 -0.72 2.34 -10.16
N VAL A 14 -0.93 3.63 -9.86
CA VAL A 14 -1.75 4.06 -8.70
C VAL A 14 -3.21 4.33 -9.09
N ILE A 15 -3.49 4.74 -10.33
CA ILE A 15 -4.85 5.04 -10.81
C ILE A 15 -5.83 3.87 -10.57
N PRO A 16 -5.50 2.59 -10.89
CA PRO A 16 -6.42 1.48 -10.66
C PRO A 16 -6.85 1.34 -9.20
N LEU A 17 -5.95 1.62 -8.26
CA LEU A 17 -6.23 1.58 -6.82
C LEU A 17 -7.28 2.63 -6.45
N TYR A 18 -7.11 3.87 -6.91
CA TYR A 18 -8.08 4.94 -6.65
C TYR A 18 -9.44 4.69 -7.29
N VAL A 19 -9.46 4.14 -8.51
CA VAL A 19 -10.70 3.75 -9.19
C VAL A 19 -11.44 2.70 -8.37
N ALA A 20 -10.74 1.66 -7.89
CA ALA A 20 -11.33 0.63 -7.04
C ALA A 20 -11.90 1.22 -5.73
N MET A 21 -11.17 2.14 -5.09
CA MET A 21 -11.63 2.81 -3.86
C MET A 21 -12.89 3.66 -4.10
N MET A 22 -12.98 4.38 -5.22
CA MET A 22 -14.18 5.17 -5.56
C MET A 22 -15.40 4.28 -5.81
N VAL A 23 -15.23 3.17 -6.53
CA VAL A 23 -16.32 2.20 -6.78
C VAL A 23 -16.80 1.59 -5.47
N ALA A 24 -15.87 1.19 -4.59
CA ALA A 24 -16.22 0.68 -3.27
C ALA A 24 -17.03 1.71 -2.46
N TYR A 25 -16.59 2.98 -2.44
CA TYR A 25 -17.31 4.05 -1.75
C TYR A 25 -18.71 4.28 -2.34
N GLY A 26 -18.82 4.32 -3.67
CA GLY A 26 -20.10 4.51 -4.34
C GLY A 26 -21.09 3.36 -4.12
N SER A 27 -20.57 2.14 -4.01
CA SER A 27 -21.34 0.92 -3.69
C SER A 27 -22.00 0.98 -2.31
N VAL A 28 -21.33 1.59 -1.33
CA VAL A 28 -21.87 1.79 0.02
C VAL A 28 -22.81 2.99 0.07
N LYS A 29 -22.41 4.13 -0.52
CA LYS A 29 -23.13 5.40 -0.39
C LYS A 29 -24.42 5.48 -1.21
N TRP A 30 -24.38 5.12 -2.49
CA TRP A 30 -25.51 5.32 -3.40
C TRP A 30 -26.29 4.02 -3.64
N TRP A 31 -25.61 2.90 -3.81
CA TRP A 31 -26.26 1.62 -4.12
C TRP A 31 -26.61 0.76 -2.91
N LYS A 32 -26.08 1.07 -1.70
CA LYS A 32 -26.30 0.33 -0.45
C LYS A 32 -26.14 -1.20 -0.58
N ILE A 33 -25.25 -1.66 -1.47
CA ILE A 33 -25.02 -3.10 -1.73
C ILE A 33 -24.37 -3.76 -0.51
N PHE A 34 -23.56 -3.02 0.23
CA PHE A 34 -22.86 -3.49 1.42
C PHE A 34 -23.35 -2.77 2.67
N THR A 35 -23.62 -3.54 3.74
CA THR A 35 -23.90 -2.98 5.06
C THR A 35 -22.60 -2.67 5.81
N PRO A 36 -22.63 -1.76 6.82
CA PRO A 36 -21.43 -1.41 7.59
C PRO A 36 -20.72 -2.61 8.22
N ASP A 37 -21.48 -3.61 8.70
CA ASP A 37 -20.91 -4.83 9.27
C ASP A 37 -20.18 -5.69 8.23
N GLN A 38 -20.67 -5.75 6.99
CA GLN A 38 -20.00 -6.45 5.89
C GLN A 38 -18.71 -5.73 5.49
N CYS A 39 -18.71 -4.40 5.44
CA CYS A 39 -17.49 -3.61 5.19
C CYS A 39 -16.44 -3.81 6.30
N SER A 40 -16.87 -3.86 7.56
CA SER A 40 -15.99 -4.17 8.69
C SER A 40 -15.42 -5.59 8.58
N GLY A 41 -16.24 -6.57 8.20
CA GLY A 41 -15.81 -7.95 7.93
C GLY A 41 -14.75 -8.03 6.82
N ILE A 42 -14.97 -7.32 5.70
CA ILE A 42 -13.99 -7.23 4.61
C ILE A 42 -12.69 -6.60 5.09
N ASN A 43 -12.74 -5.46 5.80
CA ASN A 43 -11.54 -4.81 6.33
C ASN A 43 -10.76 -5.73 7.27
N ARG A 44 -11.45 -6.48 8.13
CA ARG A 44 -10.82 -7.45 9.03
C ARG A 44 -10.17 -8.60 8.26
N PHE A 45 -10.83 -9.13 7.23
CA PHE A 45 -10.25 -10.16 6.36
C PHE A 45 -9.00 -9.64 5.63
N VAL A 46 -9.07 -8.44 5.06
CA VAL A 46 -7.93 -7.81 4.38
C VAL A 46 -6.77 -7.62 5.34
N ALA A 47 -7.02 -7.10 6.54
CA ALA A 47 -5.99 -6.86 7.55
C ALA A 47 -5.32 -8.15 8.05
N LEU A 48 -6.08 -9.23 8.22
CA LEU A 48 -5.56 -10.49 8.78
C LEU A 48 -4.94 -11.42 7.74
N PHE A 49 -5.42 -11.41 6.50
CA PHE A 49 -5.00 -12.37 5.48
C PHE A 49 -4.33 -11.70 4.28
N ALA A 50 -5.02 -10.78 3.62
CA ALA A 50 -4.53 -10.20 2.36
C ALA A 50 -3.26 -9.37 2.56
N VAL A 51 -3.23 -8.51 3.57
CA VAL A 51 -2.08 -7.62 3.84
C VAL A 51 -0.83 -8.44 4.21
N PRO A 52 -0.88 -9.42 5.13
CA PRO A 52 0.28 -10.27 5.42
C PRO A 52 0.76 -11.09 4.21
N LEU A 53 -0.16 -11.69 3.44
CA LEU A 53 0.20 -12.49 2.26
C LEU A 53 0.83 -11.64 1.16
N LEU A 54 0.26 -10.47 0.88
CA LEU A 54 0.82 -9.54 -0.10
C LEU A 54 2.20 -9.04 0.34
N SER A 55 2.35 -8.72 1.63
CA SER A 55 3.64 -8.30 2.20
C SER A 55 4.68 -9.40 2.06
N PHE A 56 4.32 -10.66 2.37
CA PHE A 56 5.20 -11.80 2.18
C PHE A 56 5.59 -11.98 0.72
N HIS A 57 4.64 -11.91 -0.21
CA HIS A 57 4.91 -12.03 -1.64
C HIS A 57 5.88 -10.94 -2.14
N PHE A 58 5.67 -9.69 -1.73
CA PHE A 58 6.56 -8.59 -2.07
C PHE A 58 7.96 -8.75 -1.47
N ILE A 59 8.06 -9.14 -0.20
CA ILE A 59 9.36 -9.33 0.46
C ILE A 59 10.12 -10.52 -0.16
N ALA A 60 9.43 -11.63 -0.42
CA ALA A 60 10.04 -12.84 -0.96
C ALA A 60 10.48 -12.71 -2.42
N SER A 61 9.80 -11.87 -3.22
CA SER A 61 10.16 -11.61 -4.62
C SER A 61 11.22 -10.53 -4.80
N ASN A 62 11.53 -9.77 -3.74
CA ASN A 62 12.48 -8.67 -3.80
C ASN A 62 13.89 -9.10 -3.39
N ASN A 63 14.90 -8.74 -4.17
CA ASN A 63 16.29 -9.06 -3.88
C ASN A 63 17.00 -7.88 -3.17
N PRO A 64 17.25 -7.96 -1.86
CA PRO A 64 17.83 -6.86 -1.09
C PRO A 64 19.25 -6.48 -1.52
N PHE A 65 20.02 -7.40 -2.13
CA PHE A 65 21.39 -7.14 -2.58
C PHE A 65 21.45 -6.30 -3.86
N THR A 66 20.33 -6.18 -4.58
CA THR A 66 20.23 -5.39 -5.81
C THR A 66 19.59 -4.03 -5.61
N MET A 67 19.15 -3.72 -4.39
CA MET A 67 18.53 -2.44 -4.05
C MET A 67 19.57 -1.32 -3.90
N ASN A 68 19.14 -0.08 -4.12
CA ASN A 68 20.00 1.09 -3.94
C ASN A 68 20.39 1.28 -2.46
N PHE A 69 21.67 1.12 -2.14
CA PHE A 69 22.19 1.24 -0.77
C PHE A 69 21.91 2.60 -0.12
N GLN A 70 21.90 3.70 -0.88
CA GLN A 70 21.58 5.03 -0.34
C GLN A 70 20.11 5.11 0.08
N PHE A 71 19.22 4.46 -0.67
CA PHE A 71 17.80 4.39 -0.33
C PHE A 71 17.57 3.52 0.91
N LEU A 72 18.23 2.37 1.00
CA LEU A 72 18.18 1.49 2.18
C LEU A 72 18.70 2.19 3.44
N ALA A 73 19.81 2.91 3.33
CA ALA A 73 20.38 3.67 4.44
C ALA A 73 19.42 4.78 4.90
N ALA A 74 18.82 5.52 3.97
CA ALA A 74 17.85 6.57 4.29
C ALA A 74 16.60 6.03 4.98
N ASP A 75 16.01 4.92 4.49
CA ASP A 75 14.86 4.25 5.12
C ASP A 75 15.19 3.76 6.54
N SER A 76 16.37 3.14 6.72
CA SER A 76 16.82 2.65 8.02
C SER A 76 17.01 3.78 9.04
N LEU A 77 17.62 4.89 8.61
CA LEU A 77 17.82 6.07 9.46
C LEU A 77 16.48 6.69 9.86
N ALA A 78 15.53 6.80 8.92
CA ALA A 78 14.20 7.31 9.20
C ALA A 78 13.44 6.44 10.21
N LYS A 79 13.49 5.11 10.07
CA LYS A 79 12.88 4.18 11.04
C LYS A 79 13.51 4.28 12.42
N LEU A 80 14.84 4.40 12.50
CA LEU A 80 15.52 4.59 13.78
C LEU A 80 15.10 5.91 14.45
N MET A 81 14.99 7.00 13.70
CA MET A 81 14.51 8.28 14.23
C MET A 81 13.09 8.16 14.80
N VAL A 82 12.18 7.48 14.09
CA VAL A 82 10.81 7.25 14.57
C VAL A 82 10.81 6.41 15.85
N ILE A 83 11.63 5.36 15.93
CA ILE A 83 11.76 4.54 17.15
C ILE A 83 12.27 5.37 18.32
N VAL A 84 13.29 6.20 18.10
CA VAL A 84 13.85 7.10 19.14
C VAL A 84 12.83 8.12 19.64
N VAL A 85 11.92 8.60 18.77
CA VAL A 85 10.85 9.53 19.18
C VAL A 85 9.72 8.82 19.93
N LEU A 86 9.46 7.55 19.61
CA LEU A 86 8.36 6.79 20.20
C LEU A 86 8.72 6.12 21.54
N VAL A 87 10.02 5.95 21.82
CA VAL A 87 10.59 5.41 23.07
C VAL A 87 10.94 6.54 24.02
#